data_AF-A0A5P9PM07-F1
#
_entry.id   AF-A0A5P9PM07-F1
#
_cell.length_a   1.000
_cell.length_b   1.000
_cell.length_c   1.000
_cell.angle_alpha   90.00
_cell.angle_beta   90.00
_cell.angle_gamma   90.00
#
_symmetry.space_group_name_H-M   'P 1'
#
loop_
_entity.id
_entity.type
_entity.pdbx_description
1 polymer ?
#
loop_
_entity_poly.entity_id
_entity_poly.type
_entity_poly.pdbx_seq_one_letter_code
_entity_poly.pdbx_strand_id
1 'polypeptide(L)'
;MLSSSATPYAALASWLDRFVDFVITKQGLATVLQSDDPCYDPLHYYFLERLVPVCGALLDAASAEIRSDVDPYELMRGIGGLCAGAGGNRRYNARKLVGILVGGLRSGEPQ
;
A
#
# COMPACT_ATOMS: atom_id res chain seq x y z
N MET A 1 14.35 9.26 -5.18
CA MET A 1 14.22 10.72 -4.98
C MET A 1 13.22 10.98 -3.86
N LEU A 2 13.68 11.53 -2.73
CA LEU A 2 12.89 11.92 -1.57
C LEU A 2 12.62 13.45 -1.51
N SER A 3 12.92 14.22 -2.56
CA SER A 3 13.09 15.67 -2.46
C SER A 3 11.83 16.54 -2.67
N SER A 4 10.62 16.09 -2.33
CA SER A 4 9.47 17.03 -2.32
C SER A 4 8.32 16.67 -1.37
N SER A 5 8.54 15.80 -0.38
CA SER A 5 7.53 15.56 0.66
C SER A 5 7.96 16.30 1.93
N ALA A 6 7.08 17.17 2.43
CA ALA A 6 7.35 18.00 3.60
C ALA A 6 7.63 17.18 4.88
N THR A 7 7.19 15.92 4.94
CA THR A 7 7.47 14.98 6.03
C THR A 7 7.68 13.54 5.51
N PRO A 8 8.40 12.68 6.25
CA PRO A 8 8.48 11.24 5.97
C PRO A 8 7.13 10.56 5.74
N TYR A 9 6.10 10.88 6.53
CA TYR A 9 4.74 10.39 6.28
C TYR A 9 4.20 10.83 4.91
N ALA A 10 4.43 12.08 4.50
CA ALA A 10 3.98 12.55 3.20
C ALA A 10 4.68 11.81 2.04
N ALA A 11 5.92 11.37 2.24
CA ALA A 11 6.64 10.53 1.27
C ALA A 11 6.03 9.13 1.19
N LEU A 12 5.73 8.51 2.35
CA LEU A 12 5.03 7.23 2.44
C LEU A 12 3.66 7.30 1.75
N ALA A 13 2.83 8.29 2.10
CA ALA A 13 1.50 8.46 1.51
C ALA A 13 1.57 8.66 -0.02
N SER A 14 2.52 9.46 -0.50
CA SER A 14 2.73 9.67 -1.94
C SER A 14 3.26 8.43 -2.66
N TRP A 15 4.01 7.57 -1.97
CA TRP A 15 4.47 6.29 -2.51
C TRP A 15 3.32 5.28 -2.59
N LEU A 16 2.51 5.17 -1.54
CA LEU A 16 1.34 4.29 -1.50
C LEU A 16 0.29 4.69 -2.55
N ASP A 17 0.07 5.99 -2.77
CA ASP A 17 -0.85 6.46 -3.81
C ASP A 17 -0.42 6.02 -5.22
N ARG A 18 0.89 6.10 -5.51
CA ARG A 18 1.48 5.61 -6.78
C ARG A 18 1.40 4.09 -6.90
N PHE A 19 1.59 3.36 -5.81
CA PHE A 19 1.40 1.92 -5.78
C PHE A 19 -0.06 1.57 -6.11
N VAL A 20 -1.02 2.29 -5.55
CA VAL A 20 -2.46 2.09 -5.81
C VAL A 20 -2.81 2.40 -7.26
N ASP A 21 -2.29 3.50 -7.81
CA ASP A 21 -2.44 3.82 -9.23
C ASP A 21 -1.89 2.71 -10.13
N PHE A 22 -0.74 2.15 -9.78
CA PHE A 22 -0.16 1.02 -10.49
C PHE A 22 -1.06 -0.22 -10.46
N VAL A 23 -1.55 -0.59 -9.27
CA VAL A 23 -2.39 -1.78 -9.07
C VAL A 23 -3.76 -1.64 -9.75
N ILE A 24 -4.39 -0.47 -9.67
CA ILE A 24 -5.70 -0.21 -10.32
C ILE A 24 -5.56 -0.19 -11.85
N THR A 25 -4.49 0.43 -12.37
CA THR A 25 -4.25 0.52 -13.83
C THR A 25 -3.94 -0.84 -14.44
N LYS A 26 -3.34 -1.75 -13.67
CA LYS A 26 -3.04 -3.13 -14.07
C LYS A 26 -3.97 -4.10 -13.33
N GLN A 27 -5.25 -4.15 -13.72
CA GLN A 27 -6.25 -5.00 -13.04
C GLN A 27 -5.84 -6.48 -12.89
N GLY A 28 -5.06 -7.04 -13.82
CA GLY A 28 -4.51 -8.40 -13.67
C GLY A 28 -3.53 -8.55 -12.50
N LEU A 29 -2.85 -7.48 -12.10
CA LEU A 29 -1.91 -7.45 -11.00
C LEU A 29 -2.61 -7.33 -9.63
N ALA A 30 -3.80 -6.73 -9.58
CA ALA A 30 -4.62 -6.73 -8.38
C ALA A 30 -5.06 -8.16 -8.00
N THR A 31 -5.46 -8.96 -9.01
CA THR A 31 -5.75 -10.39 -8.84
C THR A 31 -4.51 -11.16 -8.42
N VAL A 32 -3.35 -10.88 -9.00
CA VAL A 32 -2.07 -11.50 -8.61
C VAL A 32 -1.72 -11.17 -7.16
N LEU A 33 -1.83 -9.92 -6.72
CA LEU A 33 -1.51 -9.48 -5.35
C LEU A 33 -2.48 -10.00 -4.27
N GLN A 34 -3.71 -10.37 -4.66
CA GLN A 34 -4.70 -10.93 -3.76
C GLN A 34 -4.63 -12.46 -3.66
N SER A 35 -4.19 -13.13 -4.73
CA SER A 35 -4.26 -14.59 -4.83
C SER A 35 -3.12 -15.27 -4.08
N ASP A 36 -3.47 -16.23 -3.22
CA ASP A 36 -2.53 -17.24 -2.68
C ASP A 36 -2.40 -18.46 -3.63
N ASP A 37 -2.80 -18.31 -4.90
CA ASP A 37 -2.72 -19.37 -5.92
C ASP A 37 -1.28 -19.49 -6.46
N PRO A 38 -0.63 -20.66 -6.34
CA PRO A 38 0.75 -20.89 -6.76
C PRO A 38 0.97 -20.73 -8.28
N CYS A 39 -0.09 -20.63 -9.09
CA CYS A 39 0.02 -20.30 -10.51
C CYS A 39 0.54 -18.86 -10.76
N TYR A 40 0.31 -17.95 -9.81
CA TYR A 40 0.74 -16.55 -9.89
C TYR A 40 1.96 -16.22 -9.01
N ASP A 41 2.46 -17.21 -8.27
CA ASP A 41 3.57 -17.10 -7.31
C ASP A 41 4.82 -16.40 -7.85
N PRO A 42 5.33 -16.66 -9.06
CA PRO A 42 6.59 -16.05 -9.51
C PRO A 42 6.48 -14.53 -9.65
N LEU A 43 5.32 -14.04 -10.10
CA LEU A 43 5.08 -12.62 -10.32
C LEU A 43 4.68 -11.92 -9.01
N HIS A 44 3.90 -12.61 -8.18
CA HIS A 44 3.54 -12.18 -6.82
C HIS A 44 4.79 -12.02 -5.95
N TYR A 45 5.62 -13.06 -5.91
CA TYR A 45 6.88 -13.11 -5.15
C TYR A 45 7.86 -12.05 -5.61
N TYR A 46 8.11 -11.93 -6.92
CA TYR A 46 9.02 -10.92 -7.46
C TYR A 46 8.58 -9.48 -7.15
N PHE A 47 7.28 -9.22 -7.19
CA PHE A 47 6.75 -7.87 -6.92
C PHE A 47 6.87 -7.52 -5.44
N LEU A 48 6.57 -8.47 -4.55
CA LEU A 48 6.70 -8.29 -3.11
C LEU A 48 8.15 -8.19 -2.67
N GLU A 49 9.05 -9.03 -3.18
CA GLU A 49 10.50 -8.95 -2.87
C GLU A 49 11.09 -7.58 -3.16
N ARG A 50 10.58 -6.87 -4.17
CA ARG A 50 11.08 -5.55 -4.55
C ARG A 50 10.39 -4.40 -3.84
N LEU A 51 9.10 -4.50 -3.59
CA LEU A 51 8.32 -3.38 -3.06
C LEU A 51 8.14 -3.40 -1.55
N VAL A 52 8.09 -4.59 -0.92
CA VAL A 52 7.98 -4.72 0.54
C VAL A 52 9.17 -4.06 1.25
N PRO A 53 10.43 -4.25 0.83
CA PRO A 53 11.56 -3.56 1.46
C PRO A 53 11.50 -2.04 1.32
N VAL A 54 10.97 -1.53 0.20
CA VAL A 54 10.79 -0.09 -0.02
C VAL A 54 9.69 0.46 0.89
N CYS A 55 8.58 -0.27 1.03
CA CYS A 55 7.52 0.07 1.98
C CYS A 55 8.06 0.09 3.42
N GLY A 56 8.83 -0.94 3.81
CA GLY A 56 9.48 -1.01 5.11
C GLY A 56 10.39 0.19 5.39
N ALA A 57 11.28 0.53 4.46
CA ALA A 57 12.16 1.69 4.62
C ALA A 57 11.40 3.03 4.77
N LEU A 58 10.25 3.17 4.11
CA LEU A 58 9.39 4.35 4.24
C LEU A 58 8.62 4.38 5.56
N LEU A 59 8.17 3.21 6.04
CA LEU A 59 7.54 3.07 7.35
C LEU A 59 8.54 3.38 8.47
N ASP A 60 9.76 2.85 8.38
CA ASP A 60 10.85 3.13 9.33
C ASP A 60 11.18 4.63 9.37
N ALA A 61 11.29 5.27 8.20
CA ALA A 61 11.53 6.70 8.10
C ALA A 61 10.39 7.54 8.68
N ALA A 62 9.15 7.05 8.62
CA ALA A 62 7.95 7.69 9.14
C ALA A 62 7.58 7.27 10.57
N SER A 63 8.40 6.46 11.24
CA SER A 63 8.13 5.85 12.55
C SER A 63 7.72 6.84 13.66
N ALA A 64 8.16 8.09 13.58
CA ALA A 64 7.77 9.15 14.53
C ALA A 64 6.37 9.75 14.24
N GLU A 65 5.82 9.55 13.05
CA GLU A 65 4.53 10.08 12.59
C GLU A 65 3.43 9.01 12.49
N ILE A 66 3.80 7.72 12.56
CA ILE A 66 2.90 6.59 12.38
C ILE A 66 2.92 5.64 13.58
N ARG A 67 1.86 4.84 13.71
CA ARG A 67 1.79 3.77 14.70
C ARG A 67 2.85 2.69 14.42
N SER A 68 3.45 2.14 15.48
CA SER A 68 4.62 1.25 15.39
C SER A 68 4.30 -0.23 15.10
N ASP A 69 3.01 -0.60 15.06
CA ASP A 69 2.52 -1.96 14.88
C ASP A 69 2.09 -2.25 13.43
N VAL A 70 2.69 -1.57 12.46
CA VAL A 70 2.36 -1.73 11.03
C VAL A 70 3.41 -2.60 10.37
N ASP A 71 3.02 -3.81 9.98
CA ASP A 71 3.84 -4.66 9.14
C ASP A 71 3.75 -4.21 7.66
N PRO A 72 4.90 -4.01 6.97
CA PRO A 72 4.92 -3.55 5.58
C PRO A 72 4.23 -4.52 4.61
N TYR A 73 4.35 -5.83 4.85
CA TYR A 73 3.74 -6.86 4.03
C TYR A 73 2.21 -6.89 4.22
N GLU A 74 1.74 -6.83 5.46
CA GLU A 74 0.30 -6.77 5.76
C GLU A 74 -0.35 -5.53 5.17
N LEU A 75 0.30 -4.37 5.27
CA LEU A 75 -0.18 -3.12 4.68
C LEU A 75 -0.32 -3.25 3.16
N MET A 76 0.70 -3.79 2.49
CA MET A 76 0.69 -3.99 1.05
C MET A 76 -0.37 -5.00 0.60
N ARG A 77 -0.52 -6.12 1.32
CA ARG A 77 -1.58 -7.13 1.07
C ARG A 77 -2.97 -6.51 1.23
N GLY A 78 -3.18 -5.72 2.29
CA GLY A 78 -4.45 -5.02 2.54
C GLY A 78 -4.82 -4.06 1.40
N ILE A 79 -3.87 -3.25 0.93
CA ILE A 79 -4.07 -2.35 -0.21
C ILE A 79 -4.34 -3.13 -1.50
N GLY A 80 -3.63 -4.23 -1.75
CA GLY A 80 -3.86 -5.11 -2.89
C GLY A 80 -5.28 -5.66 -2.91
N GLY A 81 -5.76 -6.19 -1.78
CA GLY A 81 -7.12 -6.70 -1.62
C GLY A 81 -8.19 -5.61 -1.84
N LEU A 82 -7.97 -4.40 -1.33
CA LEU A 82 -8.86 -3.27 -1.57
C LEU A 82 -8.92 -2.91 -3.07
N CYS A 83 -7.80 -2.94 -3.78
CA CYS A 83 -7.76 -2.64 -5.21
C CYS A 83 -8.44 -3.72 -6.06
N ALA A 84 -8.29 -5.00 -5.69
CA ALA A 84 -8.90 -6.12 -6.42
C ALA A 84 -10.44 -6.06 -6.41
N GLY A 85 -11.03 -5.63 -5.29
CA GLY A 85 -12.48 -5.45 -5.16
C GLY A 85 -13.08 -4.32 -6.02
N ALA A 86 -12.26 -3.50 -6.68
CA ALA A 86 -12.74 -2.39 -7.52
C ALA A 86 -13.19 -2.80 -8.92
N GLY A 87 -12.88 -4.02 -9.36
CA GLY A 87 -13.28 -4.53 -10.68
C GLY A 87 -14.81 -4.64 -10.83
N GLY A 88 -15.43 -3.61 -11.40
CA GLY A 88 -16.83 -3.64 -11.85
C GLY A 88 -17.89 -3.09 -10.88
N ASN A 89 -17.54 -2.74 -9.63
CA ASN A 89 -18.50 -2.20 -8.67
C ASN A 89 -18.46 -0.67 -8.62
N ARG A 90 -19.44 -0.01 -9.26
CA ARG A 90 -19.56 1.47 -9.27
C ARG A 90 -19.77 2.11 -7.90
N ARG A 91 -20.23 1.34 -6.90
CA ARG A 91 -20.42 1.83 -5.52
C ARG A 91 -19.15 1.70 -4.68
N TYR A 92 -18.14 1.00 -5.17
CA TYR A 92 -16.91 0.74 -4.45
C TYR A 92 -15.76 1.57 -5.02
N ASN A 93 -15.13 2.37 -4.17
CA ASN A 93 -13.99 3.21 -4.55
C ASN A 93 -12.77 2.78 -3.74
N ALA A 94 -11.93 1.94 -4.34
CA ALA A 94 -10.68 1.47 -3.71
C ALA A 94 -9.78 2.63 -3.29
N ARG A 95 -9.62 3.66 -4.15
CA ARG A 95 -8.77 4.81 -3.84
C ARG A 95 -9.23 5.52 -2.57
N LYS A 96 -10.54 5.67 -2.38
CA LYS A 96 -11.11 6.25 -1.16
C LYS A 96 -10.81 5.39 0.08
N LEU A 97 -10.98 4.08 0.00
CA LEU A 97 -10.76 3.16 1.13
C LEU A 97 -9.27 3.05 1.50
N VAL A 98 -8.39 3.00 0.49
CA VAL A 98 -6.95 3.10 0.69
C VAL A 98 -6.59 4.42 1.37
N GLY A 99 -7.18 5.54 0.94
CA GLY A 99 -6.95 6.83 1.60
C GLY A 99 -7.32 6.83 3.09
N ILE A 100 -8.40 6.14 3.46
CA ILE A 100 -8.80 5.95 4.87
C ILE A 100 -7.79 5.08 5.62
N LEU A 101 -7.35 3.97 5.02
CA LEU A 101 -6.33 3.09 5.60
C LEU A 101 -5.01 3.84 5.85
N VAL A 102 -4.52 4.58 4.86
CA VAL A 102 -3.30 5.38 4.97
C VAL A 102 -3.45 6.49 6.00
N GLY A 103 -4.60 7.18 6.01
CA GLY A 103 -4.92 8.18 7.03
C GLY A 103 -4.91 7.63 8.46
N GLY A 104 -5.34 6.38 8.63
CA GLY A 104 -5.33 5.66 9.91
C GLY A 104 -3.95 5.17 10.37
N LEU A 105 -2.90 5.27 9.54
CA LEU A 105 -1.52 4.97 9.95
C LEU A 105 -0.96 6.05 10.88
N ARG A 106 -1.45 7.28 10.78
CA ARG A 106 -0.98 8.37 11.63
C ARG A 106 -1.23 8.02 13.09
N SER A 107 -0.20 8.14 13.90
CA SER A 107 -0.36 8.17 15.34
C SER A 107 -1.28 9.35 15.66
N GLY A 108 -2.46 9.08 16.23
CA GLY A 108 -3.20 10.13 16.93
C GLY A 108 -2.28 10.73 17.99
N GLU A 109 -2.40 12.04 18.25
CA GLU A 109 -1.61 12.72 19.28
C GLU A 109 -1.49 11.85 20.54
N PRO A 110 -0.28 11.70 21.12
CA PRO A 110 -0.19 11.19 22.48
C PRO A 110 -0.92 12.21 23.38
N GLN A 111 -2.06 11.78 23.93
CA GLN A 111 -2.81 12.49 24.96
C GLN A 111 -1.94 12.74 26.19
#